data_AF-A0AAQ4CRY3-F1
#
_entry.id   AF-A0AAQ4CRY3-F1
#
_cell.length_a   1.000
_cell.length_b   1.000
_cell.length_c   1.000
_cell.angle_alpha   90.00
_cell.angle_beta   90.00
_cell.angle_gamma   90.00
#
_symmetry.space_group_name_H-M   'P 1'
#
loop_
_entity.id
_entity.type
_entity.pdbx_description
1 polymer ?
#
loop_
_entity_poly.entity_id
_entity_poly.type
_entity_poly.pdbx_seq_one_letter_code
_entity_poly.pdbx_strand_id
1 'polypeptide(L)'
;MQRECYNVDDIAKIIYENYVKEGQYSITDRLSRVPSKTSIIEVLYDAIRGVKNDEDKRKFKLFVDSISNMQDTDAIYCAKLLALKALSRD
;
A
#
# COMPACT_ATOMS: atom_id res chain seq x y z
N MET A 1 -12.53 -18.21 -6.51
CA MET A 1 -12.72 -17.08 -5.57
C MET A 1 -11.66 -16.04 -5.91
N GLN A 2 -11.97 -15.08 -6.78
CA GLN A 2 -11.04 -14.01 -7.14
C GLN A 2 -10.80 -13.17 -5.90
N ARG A 3 -9.56 -13.20 -5.38
CA ARG A 3 -9.11 -12.33 -4.29
C ARG A 3 -8.90 -10.94 -4.89
N GLU A 4 -9.98 -10.21 -5.11
CA GLU A 4 -9.88 -8.81 -5.51
C GLU A 4 -9.34 -8.03 -4.31
N CYS A 5 -8.02 -7.82 -4.28
CA CYS A 5 -7.47 -6.75 -3.48
C CYS A 5 -7.89 -5.45 -4.17
N TYR A 6 -9.08 -4.96 -3.82
CA TYR A 6 -9.65 -3.76 -4.42
C TYR A 6 -8.63 -2.61 -4.37
N ASN A 7 -8.40 -1.98 -5.51
CA ASN A 7 -7.63 -0.73 -5.66
C ASN A 7 -6.11 -0.82 -5.41
N VAL A 8 -5.49 -1.99 -5.47
CA VAL A 8 -4.00 -2.09 -5.36
C VAL A 8 -3.30 -1.22 -6.40
N ASP A 9 -3.81 -1.17 -7.63
CA ASP A 9 -3.21 -0.40 -8.72
C ASP A 9 -3.25 1.10 -8.44
N ASP A 10 -4.39 1.60 -7.96
CA ASP A 10 -4.53 3.01 -7.60
C ASP A 10 -3.59 3.39 -6.44
N ILE A 11 -3.50 2.55 -5.41
CA ILE A 11 -2.59 2.81 -4.28
C ILE A 11 -1.14 2.69 -4.73
N ALA A 12 -0.80 1.73 -5.60
CA ALA A 12 0.54 1.58 -6.16
C ALA A 12 0.95 2.84 -6.91
N LYS A 13 0.05 3.40 -7.73
CA LYS A 13 0.27 4.65 -8.44
C LYS A 13 0.50 5.83 -7.49
N ILE A 14 -0.31 5.96 -6.44
CA ILE A 14 -0.14 7.04 -5.45
C ILE A 14 1.22 6.89 -4.74
N ILE A 15 1.61 5.67 -4.34
CA ILE A 15 2.92 5.41 -3.75
C ILE A 15 4.04 5.78 -4.73
N TYR A 16 3.89 5.41 -6.00
CA TYR A 16 4.87 5.75 -7.02
C TYR A 16 5.04 7.26 -7.17
N GLU A 17 3.95 7.99 -7.35
CA GLU A 17 3.95 9.42 -7.60
C GLU A 17 4.48 10.23 -6.41
N ASN A 18 4.18 9.81 -5.17
CA ASN A 18 4.55 10.56 -3.97
C ASN A 18 5.93 10.16 -3.40
N TYR A 19 6.42 8.95 -3.68
CA TYR A 19 7.64 8.42 -3.05
C TYR A 19 8.66 7.89 -4.07
N VAL A 20 8.29 6.87 -4.84
CA VAL A 20 9.23 6.11 -5.69
C VAL A 20 9.82 6.98 -6.81
N LYS A 21 9.00 7.85 -7.41
CA LYS A 21 9.42 8.79 -8.47
C LYS A 21 10.52 9.74 -8.00
N GLU A 22 10.49 10.12 -6.72
CA GLU A 22 11.46 11.00 -6.07
C GLU A 22 12.62 10.23 -5.42
N GLY A 23 12.75 8.92 -5.68
CA GLY A 23 13.81 8.07 -5.13
C GLY A 23 13.61 7.66 -3.67
N GLN A 24 12.42 7.84 -3.11
CA GLN A 24 12.10 7.45 -1.74
C GLN A 24 11.49 6.05 -1.71
N TYR A 25 12.27 5.05 -1.30
CA TYR A 25 11.86 3.64 -1.34
C TYR A 25 11.49 3.04 0.03
N SER A 26 11.52 3.84 1.11
CA SER A 26 11.32 3.35 2.47
C SER A 26 9.96 2.66 2.68
N ILE A 27 8.89 3.18 2.06
CA ILE A 27 7.56 2.60 2.13
C ILE A 27 7.50 1.26 1.39
N THR A 28 7.98 1.20 0.15
CA THR A 28 7.96 -0.04 -0.66
C THR A 28 8.85 -1.12 -0.05
N ASP A 29 10.01 -0.76 0.48
CA ASP A 29 10.91 -1.69 1.17
C ASP A 29 10.24 -2.28 2.43
N ARG A 30 9.59 -1.44 3.24
CA ARG A 30 8.86 -1.89 4.42
C ARG A 30 7.71 -2.80 4.02
N LEU A 31 6.87 -2.41 3.06
CA LEU A 31 5.75 -3.22 2.55
C LEU A 31 6.20 -4.58 2.00
N SER A 32 7.39 -4.67 1.40
CA SER A 32 7.92 -5.96 0.89
C SER A 32 8.29 -6.96 1.98
N ARG A 33 8.58 -6.47 3.21
CA ARG A 33 9.10 -7.26 4.34
C ARG A 33 8.16 -7.34 5.54
N VAL A 34 6.98 -6.72 5.47
CA VAL A 34 5.99 -6.75 6.54
C VAL A 34 5.63 -8.19 6.95
N PRO A 35 5.70 -8.52 8.25
CA PRO A 35 5.43 -9.88 8.73
C PRO A 35 3.96 -10.13 9.09
N SER A 36 3.14 -9.08 9.20
CA SER A 36 1.75 -9.17 9.67
C SER A 36 0.89 -8.03 9.14
N LYS A 37 -0.44 -8.21 9.21
CA LYS A 37 -1.44 -7.20 8.91
C LYS A 37 -1.27 -5.92 9.70
N THR A 38 -0.97 -6.00 10.99
CA THR A 38 -0.77 -4.81 11.84
C THR A 38 0.37 -3.96 11.32
N SER A 39 1.51 -4.59 10.97
CA SER A 39 2.65 -3.87 10.41
C SER A 39 2.34 -3.25 9.04
N ILE A 40 1.50 -3.90 8.22
CA ILE A 40 1.04 -3.31 6.94
C ILE A 40 0.28 -2.02 7.18
N ILE A 41 -0.68 -2.05 8.12
CA ILE A 41 -1.52 -0.89 8.44
C ILE A 41 -0.65 0.28 8.94
N GLU A 42 0.33 0.02 9.79
CA GLU A 42 1.29 1.04 10.26
C GLU A 42 2.07 1.67 9.11
N VAL A 43 2.60 0.86 8.20
CA VAL A 43 3.34 1.36 7.02
C VAL A 43 2.44 2.19 6.11
N LEU A 44 1.19 1.76 5.90
CA LEU A 44 0.23 2.51 5.10
C LEU A 44 -0.15 3.84 5.77
N TYR A 45 -0.29 3.91 7.09
CA TYR A 45 -0.50 5.18 7.78
C TYR A 45 0.69 6.13 7.68
N ASP A 46 1.92 5.61 7.74
CA ASP A 46 3.11 6.42 7.46
C ASP A 46 3.10 6.94 6.01
N ALA A 47 2.72 6.10 5.05
CA ALA A 47 2.56 6.51 3.66
C ALA A 47 1.44 7.56 3.47
N ILE A 48 0.35 7.51 4.24
CA ILE A 48 -0.71 8.54 4.19
C ILE A 48 -0.18 9.91 4.62
N ARG A 49 0.70 9.96 5.63
CA ARG A 49 1.20 11.22 6.19
C ARG A 49 2.03 12.04 5.20
N GLY A 50 2.74 11.40 4.29
CA GLY A 50 3.51 12.10 3.25
C GLY A 50 2.70 12.47 2.00
N VAL A 51 1.47 11.96 1.85
CA VAL A 51 0.57 12.33 0.74
C VAL A 51 -0.06 13.69 1.02
N LYS A 52 0.01 14.61 0.07
CA LYS A 52 -0.57 15.96 0.22
C LYS A 52 -2.04 16.04 -0.17
N ASN A 53 -2.42 15.32 -1.22
CA ASN A 53 -3.77 15.32 -1.80
C ASN A 53 -4.78 14.60 -0.88
N ASP A 54 -5.89 15.26 -0.54
CA ASP A 54 -6.92 14.71 0.35
C ASP A 54 -7.73 13.56 -0.28
N GLU A 55 -7.90 13.55 -1.60
CA GLU A 55 -8.54 12.42 -2.31
C GLU A 55 -7.68 11.15 -2.19
N ASP A 56 -6.38 11.29 -2.38
CA ASP A 56 -5.44 10.17 -2.29
C ASP A 56 -5.31 9.66 -0.85
N LYS A 57 -5.32 10.56 0.14
CA LYS A 57 -5.43 10.18 1.56
C LYS A 57 -6.71 9.37 1.82
N ARG A 58 -7.84 9.75 1.21
CA ARG A 58 -9.10 9.00 1.35
C ARG A 58 -9.00 7.60 0.72
N LYS A 59 -8.38 7.48 -0.46
CA LYS A 59 -8.14 6.17 -1.11
C LYS A 59 -7.31 5.25 -0.23
N PHE A 60 -6.22 5.77 0.35
CA PHE A 60 -5.42 5.00 1.30
C PHE A 60 -6.20 4.55 2.54
N LYS A 61 -7.04 5.41 3.12
CA LYS A 61 -7.88 5.03 4.28
C LYS A 61 -8.80 3.86 3.93
N LEU A 62 -9.49 3.94 2.80
CA LEU A 62 -10.35 2.84 2.32
C LEU A 62 -9.56 1.56 2.07
N PHE A 63 -8.33 1.67 1.55
CA PHE A 63 -7.45 0.52 1.37
C PHE A 63 -7.02 -0.09 2.71
N VAL A 64 -6.67 0.73 3.71
CA VAL A 64 -6.36 0.27 5.07
C VAL A 64 -7.55 -0.44 5.71
N ASP A 65 -8.77 0.09 5.54
CA ASP A 65 -9.99 -0.55 6.02
C ASP A 65 -10.21 -1.92 5.35
N SER A 66 -9.92 -2.02 4.04
CA SER A 66 -9.94 -3.30 3.31
C SER A 66 -8.94 -4.30 3.90
N ILE A 67 -7.67 -3.90 4.04
CA ILE A 67 -6.61 -4.73 4.64
C ILE A 67 -7.00 -5.20 6.04
N SER A 68 -7.59 -4.32 6.87
CA SER A 68 -8.02 -4.64 8.24
C SER A 68 -9.00 -5.81 8.29
N ASN A 69 -9.89 -5.91 7.30
CA ASN A 69 -10.88 -6.97 7.14
C ASN A 69 -10.35 -8.25 6.47
N MET A 70 -9.09 -8.26 6.01
CA MET A 70 -8.47 -9.45 5.41
C MET A 70 -7.91 -10.42 6.44
N GLN A 71 -7.79 -11.68 6.02
CA GLN A 71 -6.94 -12.66 6.68
C GLN A 71 -5.47 -12.22 6.56
N ASP A 72 -4.67 -12.56 7.57
CA ASP A 72 -3.29 -12.07 7.69
C ASP A 72 -2.43 -12.45 6.47
N THR A 73 -2.55 -13.68 5.97
CA THR A 73 -1.87 -14.16 4.77
C THR A 73 -2.25 -13.39 3.50
N ASP A 74 -3.51 -13.00 3.36
CA ASP A 74 -4.00 -12.27 2.19
C ASP A 74 -3.57 -10.81 2.23
N ALA A 75 -3.59 -10.20 3.42
CA ALA A 75 -3.03 -8.87 3.64
C ALA A 75 -1.53 -8.83 3.28
N ILE A 76 -0.75 -9.80 3.77
CA ILE A 76 0.70 -9.90 3.47
C ILE A 76 0.94 -10.08 1.98
N TYR A 77 0.17 -10.95 1.32
CA TYR A 77 0.24 -11.10 -0.13
C TYR A 77 -0.05 -9.77 -0.85
N CYS A 78 -1.12 -9.08 -0.44
CA CYS A 78 -1.50 -7.83 -1.06
C CYS A 78 -0.47 -6.70 -0.84
N ALA A 79 0.13 -6.60 0.36
CA ALA A 79 1.18 -5.62 0.63
C ALA A 79 2.44 -5.86 -0.22
N LYS A 80 2.84 -7.11 -0.41
CA LYS A 80 3.96 -7.46 -1.29
C LYS A 80 3.66 -7.15 -2.75
N LEU A 81 2.44 -7.45 -3.21
CA LEU A 81 1.98 -7.12 -4.56
C LEU A 81 1.95 -5.60 -4.78
N LEU A 82 1.46 -4.84 -3.79
CA LEU A 82 1.44 -3.38 -3.81
C LEU A 82 2.85 -2.80 -3.94
N ALA A 83 3.80 -3.28 -3.14
CA ALA A 83 5.20 -2.86 -3.22
C ALA A 83 5.79 -3.14 -4.61
N LEU A 84 5.53 -4.32 -5.16
CA LEU A 84 6.01 -4.71 -6.48
C LEU A 84 5.46 -3.78 -7.57
N LYS A 85 4.14 -3.51 -7.56
CA LYS A 85 3.49 -2.64 -8.54
C LYS A 85 3.97 -1.20 -8.46
N ALA A 86 4.10 -0.66 -7.25
CA ALA A 86 4.64 0.68 -7.06
C ALA A 86 6.07 0.83 -7.61
N LEU A 87 6.86 -0.24 -7.59
CA LEU A 87 8.21 -0.27 -8.15
C LEU A 87 8.23 -0.52 -9.66
N SER A 88 7.29 -1.29 -10.22
CA SER A 88 7.27 -1.65 -11.65
C SER A 88 6.76 -0.55 -12.56
N ARG A 89 6.08 0.47 -12.01
CA ARG A 89 5.43 1.56 -12.76
C ARG A 89 4.24 1.10 -13.62
N ASP A 90 3.64 -0.04 -13.28
CA ASP A 90 2.45 -0.60 -13.95
C ASP A 90 1.15 -0.23 -13.22
#